data_AF-A0A9E4FNL4-F1
#
_entry.id   AF-A0A9E4FNL4-F1
#
_cell.length_a   1.000
_cell.length_b   1.000
_cell.length_c   1.000
_cell.angle_alpha   90.00
_cell.angle_beta   90.00
_cell.angle_gamma   90.00
#
_symmetry.space_group_name_H-M   'P 1'
#
loop_
_entity.id
_entity.type
_entity.pdbx_description
1 polymer ?
#
loop_
_entity_poly.entity_id
_entity_poly.type
_entity_poly.pdbx_seq_one_letter_code
_entity_poly.pdbx_strand_id
1 'polypeptide(L)' 'MGLEKKAYMPLVYSDDDMDAMMRVRNAFSPSATFNPGKIFPGGPEHPGTVQGQAGMRAAPGDFI' A
#
# COMPACT_ATOMS: atom_id res chain seq x y z
N MET A 1 7.31 -8.30 0.10
CA MET A 1 6.30 -9.21 -0.50
C MET A 1 4.89 -8.81 -0.03
N GLY A 2 4.22 -7.86 -0.70
CA GLY A 2 2.90 -7.34 -0.28
C GLY A 2 1.80 -7.40 -1.34
N LEU A 3 2.15 -7.45 -2.63
CA LEU A 3 1.18 -7.54 -3.74
C LEU A 3 0.41 -8.86 -3.76
N GLU A 4 1.09 -9.95 -3.44
CA GLU A 4 0.51 -11.29 -3.48
C GLU A 4 -0.60 -11.47 -2.44
N LYS A 5 -0.54 -10.71 -1.33
CA LYS A 5 -1.52 -10.82 -0.23
C LYS A 5 -2.82 -10.05 -0.48
N LYS A 6 -2.76 -8.97 -1.27
CA LYS A 6 -3.91 -8.13 -1.66
C LYS A 6 -5.02 -8.95 -2.34
N ALA A 7 -4.65 -9.92 -3.18
CA ALA A 7 -5.63 -10.76 -3.88
C ALA A 7 -6.47 -11.65 -2.95
N TYR A 8 -5.97 -11.95 -1.76
CA TYR A 8 -6.66 -12.80 -0.78
C TYR A 8 -7.49 -11.99 0.23
N MET A 9 -7.44 -10.66 0.21
CA MET A 9 -8.19 -9.83 1.17
C MET A 9 -9.69 -10.11 1.19
N PRO A 10 -10.39 -10.32 0.05
CA PRO A 10 -11.82 -10.66 0.05
C PRO A 10 -12.16 -12.01 0.71
N LEU A 11 -11.16 -12.87 0.96
CA LEU A 11 -11.36 -14.14 1.66
C LEU A 11 -11.31 -14.01 3.19
N VAL A 12 -10.75 -12.90 3.69
CA VAL A 12 -10.47 -12.70 5.13
C VAL A 12 -11.35 -11.60 5.71
N TYR A 13 -11.67 -10.58 4.92
CA TYR A 13 -12.39 -9.40 5.35
C TYR A 13 -13.74 -9.32 4.64
N SER A 14 -14.74 -8.83 5.36
CA SER A 14 -16.03 -8.49 4.77
C SER A 14 -15.91 -7.23 3.88
N ASP A 15 -16.90 -7.01 3.02
CA ASP A 15 -16.96 -5.78 2.22
C ASP A 15 -17.01 -4.52 3.11
N ASP A 16 -17.74 -4.58 4.24
CA ASP A 16 -17.82 -3.48 5.21
C ASP A 16 -16.46 -3.15 5.83
N ASP A 17 -15.67 -4.18 6.18
CA ASP A 17 -14.30 -4.00 6.69
C ASP A 17 -13.42 -3.34 5.63
N MET A 18 -13.50 -3.79 4.38
CA MET A 18 -12.73 -3.24 3.27
C MET A 18 -13.07 -1.76 3.03
N ASP A 19 -14.36 -1.41 3.08
CA ASP A 19 -14.83 -0.03 2.98
C ASP A 19 -14.34 0.85 4.13
N ALA A 20 -14.38 0.34 5.36
CA ALA A 20 -13.86 1.04 6.53
C ALA A 20 -12.36 1.33 6.39
N MET A 21 -11.57 0.33 5.96
CA MET A 21 -10.14 0.47 5.74
C MET A 21 -9.82 1.49 4.62
N MET A 22 -10.63 1.52 3.55
CA MET A 22 -10.51 2.51 2.48
C MET A 22 -10.80 3.94 2.96
N ARG A 23 -11.78 4.12 3.85
CA ARG A 23 -12.06 5.43 4.47
C ARG A 23 -10.89 5.92 5.30
N VAL A 24 -10.31 5.06 6.14
CA VAL A 24 -9.11 5.38 6.93
C VAL A 24 -7.96 5.78 6.01
N ARG A 25 -7.67 4.98 4.99
CA ARG A 25 -6.64 5.30 3.99
C ARG A 25 -6.85 6.70 3.40
N ASN A 26 -8.07 7.00 2.96
CA ASN A 26 -8.37 8.27 2.30
C ASN A 26 -8.31 9.46 3.27
N ALA A 27 -8.58 9.27 4.56
CA ALA A 27 -8.44 10.31 5.57
C ALA A 27 -6.97 10.73 5.78
N PHE A 28 -6.02 9.79 5.71
CA PHE A 28 -4.60 10.05 5.97
C PHE A 28 -3.74 10.21 4.71
N SER A 29 -4.11 9.58 3.60
CA SER A 29 -3.40 9.65 2.32
C SER A 29 -4.40 9.74 1.15
N PRO A 30 -5.09 10.89 1.01
CA PRO A 30 -6.05 11.10 -0.08
C PRO A 30 -5.41 10.89 -1.47
N SER A 31 -4.13 11.25 -1.60
CA SER A 31 -3.33 11.15 -2.83
C SER A 31 -2.61 9.82 -3.01
N ALA A 32 -2.91 8.78 -2.21
CA ALA A 32 -2.37 7.43 -2.41
C ALA A 32 -0.85 7.27 -2.24
N THR A 33 -0.17 8.22 -1.61
CA THR A 33 1.30 8.27 -1.55
C THR A 33 1.91 7.24 -0.60
N PHE A 34 1.14 6.71 0.35
CA PHE A 34 1.63 5.71 1.29
C PHE A 34 1.56 4.30 0.67
N ASN A 35 2.74 3.77 0.33
CA ASN A 35 2.91 2.42 -0.22
C ASN A 35 2.00 2.17 -1.45
N PRO A 36 2.20 2.94 -2.54
CA PRO A 36 1.33 2.89 -3.72
C PRO A 36 1.20 1.48 -4.28
N GLY A 37 -0.01 1.12 -4.74
CA GLY A 37 -0.34 -0.18 -5.35
C GLY A 37 -0.36 -1.40 -4.43
N LYS A 38 0.02 -1.28 -3.15
CA LYS A 38 0.30 -2.45 -2.29
C LYS A 38 -0.81 -2.85 -1.32
N ILE A 39 -1.64 -1.92 -0.85
CA ILE A 39 -2.50 -2.16 0.32
C ILE A 39 -3.90 -2.67 -0.05
N PHE A 40 -4.54 -2.15 -1.10
CA PHE A 40 -5.94 -2.49 -1.43
C PHE A 40 -6.15 -2.96 -2.88
N PRO A 41 -7.05 -3.93 -3.11
CA PRO A 41 -7.56 -4.28 -4.44
C PRO A 41 -8.02 -3.05 -5.22
N GLY A 42 -7.65 -2.95 -6.51
CA GLY A 42 -8.15 -1.88 -7.41
C GLY A 42 -7.75 -0.43 -7.10
N GLY A 43 -6.92 -0.16 -6.09
CA GLY A 43 -6.40 1.19 -5.83
C GLY A 43 -5.56 1.73 -7.01
N PRO A 44 -5.38 3.06 -7.12
CA PRO A 44 -4.63 3.66 -8.22
C PRO A 44 -3.25 3.05 -8.35
N GLU A 45 -3.00 2.44 -9.51
CA GLU A 45 -1.72 1.88 -9.89
C GLU A 45 -0.79 3.03 -10.25
N HIS A 46 0.37 3.12 -9.61
CA HIS A 46 1.39 4.12 -9.95
C HIS A 46 2.49 3.48 -10.80
N PRO A 47 3.04 4.17 -11.82
CA PRO A 47 4.21 3.68 -12.54
C PRO A 47 5.37 3.52 -11.54
N GLY A 48 5.81 2.29 -11.30
CA GLY A 48 6.86 1.96 -10.30
C GLY A 48 6.40 1.11 -9.11
N THR A 49 5.16 0.60 -9.08
CA THR A 49 4.63 -0.29 -8.02
C THR A 49 5.29 -1.68 -7.93
N VAL A 50 6.25 -1.97 -8.81
CA VAL A 50 7.18 -3.09 -8.64
C VAL A 50 8.13 -2.72 -7.50
N GLN A 51 7.91 -3.32 -6.33
CA GLN A 51 8.72 -3.14 -5.13
C GLN A 51 10.05 -3.89 -5.29
N GLY A 52 10.87 -3.40 -6.22
CA GLY A 52 12.30 -3.70 -6.35
C GLY A 52 13.17 -2.51 -5.94
N GLN A 53 12.61 -1.30 -5.77
CA GLN A 53 13.37 -0.07 -5.49
C GLN A 53 13.23 0.47 -4.05
N ALA A 54 12.30 -0.05 -3.24
CA ALA A 54 12.11 0.39 -1.85
C ALA A 54 13.25 -0.02 -0.90
N GLY A 55 14.29 -0.68 -1.39
CA GLY A 55 15.48 -1.07 -0.62
C GLY A 55 16.76 -0.27 -0.92
N MET A 56 16.71 0.79 -1.76
CA MET A 56 17.94 1.38 -2.31
C MET A 56 18.23 2.85 -1.97
N ARG A 57 17.65 3.41 -0.90
CA ARG A 57 18.06 4.72 -0.37
C ARG A 57 18.01 4.80 1.17
N ALA A 58 18.84 4.00 1.83
CA ALA A 58 19.43 4.43 3.10
C ALA A 58 20.87 4.84 2.79
N ALA A 59 21.13 6.15 2.71
CA ALA A 59 22.50 6.64 2.63
C ALA A 59 23.19 6.37 3.96
N PRO A 60 24.44 5.86 3.98
CA PRO A 60 25.19 5.70 5.22
C PRO A 60 25.56 7.09 5.76
N GLY A 61 24.84 7.58 6.77
CA GLY A 61 25.10 8.89 7.39
C GLY A 61 24.07 9.39 8.40
N ASP A 62 22.84 8.84 8.43
CA ASP A 62 21.73 9.46 9.19
C ASP A 62 21.49 8.90 10.61
N PHE A 63 22.54 8.43 11.29
CA PHE A 63 22.48 8.15 12.73
C PHE A 63 23.54 8.99 13.45
N ILE A 64 23.08 10.13 13.99
CA ILE A 64 23.71 10.79 15.14
C ILE A 64 23.29 10.08 16.43
#